data_AF-A0A7K1BX70-F1
#
_entry.id   AF-A0A7K1BX70-F1
#
_cell.length_a   1.000
_cell.length_b   1.000
_cell.length_c   1.000
_cell.angle_alpha   90.00
_cell.angle_beta   90.00
_cell.angle_gamma   90.00
#
_symmetry.space_group_name_H-M   'P 1'
#
loop_
_entity.id
_entity.type
_entity.pdbx_description
1 polymer ?
#
loop_
_entity_poly.entity_id
_entity_poly.type
_entity_poly.pdbx_seq_one_letter_code
_entity_poly.pdbx_strand_id
1 'polypeptide(L)'
;MNQNKVNCDQALAFITLILDGETSAVIDISQDFNSEFGESLTIHFQECSPCESEMAHEREVLNTLKKYMTNECCEQAPEELQQRLHEQTELLAAQMAAQAGFAGLNLGGLPGVSTQVTTTYSRTEITIDGETHVEIETSHEIRHDF
;
A
#
# COMPACT_ATOMS: atom_id res chain seq x y z
N MET A 1 20.19 30.57 27.49
CA MET A 1 18.93 29.93 27.07
C MET A 1 19.11 28.45 27.36
N ASN A 2 18.56 27.97 28.47
CA ASN A 2 18.88 26.66 29.03
C ASN A 2 17.58 25.93 29.36
N GLN A 3 17.54 24.66 28.96
CA GLN A 3 16.83 23.55 29.61
C GLN A 3 15.33 23.39 29.33
N ASN A 4 15.05 22.76 28.19
CA ASN A 4 13.97 21.78 28.10
C ASN A 4 14.48 20.54 27.32
N LYS A 5 15.66 20.03 27.73
CA LYS A 5 16.30 18.88 27.08
C LYS A 5 15.76 17.61 27.73
N VAL A 6 14.95 16.86 27.00
CA VAL A 6 14.45 15.55 27.42
C VAL A 6 15.64 14.65 27.76
N ASN A 7 15.59 14.01 28.93
CA ASN A 7 16.61 13.04 29.34
C ASN A 7 16.36 11.70 28.62
N CYS A 8 17.42 10.95 28.30
CA CYS A 8 17.31 9.62 27.72
C CYS A 8 16.39 8.71 28.54
N ASP A 9 16.45 8.76 29.87
CA ASP A 9 15.58 7.93 30.73
C ASP A 9 14.09 8.25 30.52
N GLN A 10 13.77 9.53 30.28
CA GLN A 10 12.41 9.95 29.95
C GLN A 10 12.05 9.49 28.54
N ALA A 11 12.94 9.70 27.56
CA ALA A 11 12.71 9.29 26.18
C ALA A 11 12.43 7.78 26.06
N LEU A 12 13.21 6.96 26.76
CA LEU A 12 13.05 5.50 26.82
C LEU A 12 11.68 5.09 27.38
N ALA A 13 11.22 5.73 28.46
CA ALA A 13 9.90 5.46 29.02
C ALA A 13 8.75 5.81 28.05
N PHE A 14 8.95 6.80 27.18
CA PHE A 14 7.98 7.17 26.16
C PHE A 14 8.00 6.28 24.92
N ILE A 15 9.07 5.50 24.67
CA ILE A 15 9.12 4.57 23.52
C ILE A 15 7.92 3.62 23.58
N THR A 16 7.68 2.98 24.72
CA THR A 16 6.57 2.03 24.89
C THR A 16 5.21 2.69 24.58
N LEU A 17 4.97 3.88 25.13
CA LEU A 17 3.72 4.63 24.91
C LEU A 17 3.51 5.03 23.44
N ILE A 18 4.60 5.40 22.74
CA ILE A 18 4.56 5.73 21.30
C ILE A 18 4.28 4.48 20.46
N LEU A 19 4.86 3.34 20.82
CA LEU A 19 4.73 2.10 20.05
C LEU A 19 3.40 1.37 20.27
N ASP A 20 2.84 1.46 21.48
CA ASP A 20 1.53 0.91 21.80
C ASP A 20 0.38 1.71 21.16
N GLY A 21 0.69 2.87 20.58
CA GLY A 21 -0.31 3.74 19.95
C GLY A 21 -1.24 4.41 20.96
N GLU A 22 -0.96 4.30 22.27
CA GLU A 22 -1.70 5.01 23.33
C GLU A 22 -1.54 6.53 23.19
N THR A 23 -0.44 6.97 22.58
CA THR A 23 -0.35 8.31 21.99
C THR A 23 -1.04 8.31 20.62
N SER A 24 -2.36 8.18 20.58
CA SER A 24 -3.15 8.11 19.34
C SER A 24 -3.19 9.44 18.53
N ALA A 25 -2.12 10.24 18.61
CA ALA A 25 -1.93 11.54 17.96
C ALA A 25 -0.48 11.77 17.49
N VAL A 26 0.26 10.73 17.03
CA VAL A 26 1.67 10.90 16.57
C VAL A 26 1.88 10.68 15.07
N ILE A 27 0.83 10.34 14.31
CA ILE A 27 0.76 10.66 12.86
C ILE A 27 -0.04 11.96 12.61
N ASP A 28 -0.49 12.60 13.69
CA ASP A 28 -0.94 13.99 13.65
C ASP A 28 -0.26 14.75 14.78
N ILE A 29 1.04 15.01 14.61
CA ILE A 29 1.88 15.84 15.50
C ILE A 29 1.29 17.26 15.68
N SER A 30 0.16 17.58 15.05
CA SER A 30 -0.58 18.82 15.23
C SER A 30 -1.69 18.76 16.32
N GLN A 31 -2.17 17.56 16.67
CA GLN A 31 -3.37 17.25 17.46
C GLN A 31 -3.38 17.63 18.96
N ASP A 32 -2.91 16.72 19.83
CA ASP A 32 -3.41 16.70 21.23
C ASP A 32 -2.47 16.06 22.30
N PHE A 33 -1.15 16.23 22.21
CA PHE A 33 -0.26 15.96 23.35
C PHE A 33 0.82 17.06 23.42
N ASN A 34 0.59 18.11 24.22
CA ASN A 34 1.55 19.18 24.56
C ASN A 34 2.64 19.40 23.48
N SER A 35 2.31 20.14 22.42
CA SER A 35 3.13 20.27 21.20
C SER A 35 4.62 20.51 21.46
N GLU A 36 4.97 21.24 22.52
CA GLU A 36 6.37 21.50 22.91
C GLU A 36 7.15 20.26 23.37
N PHE A 37 6.50 19.34 24.09
CA PHE A 37 7.17 18.13 24.61
C PHE A 37 7.32 17.06 23.52
N GLY A 38 6.30 16.88 22.68
CA GLY A 38 6.36 15.96 21.53
C GLY A 38 7.42 16.36 20.51
N GLU A 39 7.54 17.65 20.23
CA GLU A 39 8.61 18.20 19.38
C GLU A 39 10.00 17.99 20.00
N SER A 40 10.16 18.28 21.30
CA SER A 40 11.43 18.08 22.01
C SER A 40 11.85 16.60 22.04
N LEU A 41 10.89 15.68 22.20
CA LEU A 41 11.13 14.24 22.17
C LEU A 41 11.50 13.76 20.76
N THR A 42 10.84 14.29 19.72
CA THR A 42 11.19 13.99 18.32
C THR A 42 12.61 14.44 17.99
N ILE A 43 12.98 15.65 18.42
CA ILE A 43 14.35 16.16 18.27
C ILE A 43 15.33 15.29 19.05
N HIS A 44 14.98 14.85 20.26
CA HIS A 44 15.85 13.96 21.04
C HIS A 44 16.12 12.64 20.31
N PHE A 45 15.11 12.00 19.72
CA PHE A 45 15.31 10.77 18.94
C PHE A 45 16.15 11.01 17.67
N GLN A 46 16.11 12.20 17.07
CA GLN A 46 16.95 12.54 15.91
C GLN A 46 18.41 12.84 16.30
N GLU A 47 18.65 13.41 17.49
CA GLU A 47 19.99 13.78 17.95
C GLU A 47 20.69 12.67 18.74
N CYS A 48 19.93 11.73 19.32
CA CYS A 48 20.41 10.70 20.24
C CYS A 48 20.36 9.31 19.61
N SER A 49 21.45 8.91 18.96
CA SER A 49 21.63 7.59 18.35
C SER A 49 21.27 6.38 19.25
N PRO A 50 21.61 6.33 20.56
CA PRO A 50 21.22 5.18 21.38
C PRO A 50 19.70 5.09 21.64
N CYS A 51 19.00 6.23 21.75
CA CYS A 51 17.55 6.23 21.91
C CYS A 51 16.83 5.87 20.60
N GLU A 52 17.39 6.30 19.46
CA GLU A 52 16.93 5.89 18.14
C GLU A 52 17.06 4.38 17.93
N SER A 53 18.23 3.80 18.29
CA SER A 53 18.45 2.36 18.16
C SER A 53 17.50 1.55 19.03
N GLU A 54 17.21 2.03 20.25
CA GLU A 54 16.27 1.36 21.15
C GLU A 54 14.85 1.42 20.60
N MET A 55 14.44 2.57 20.05
CA MET A 55 13.12 2.71 19.42
C MET A 55 12.97 1.78 18.20
N ALA A 56 14.04 1.63 17.40
CA ALA A 56 14.05 0.71 16.27
C ALA A 56 14.00 -0.76 16.74
N HIS A 57 14.75 -1.09 17.80
CA HIS A 57 14.75 -2.42 18.40
C HIS A 57 13.37 -2.81 18.91
N GLU A 58 12.73 -1.96 19.71
CA GLU A 58 11.39 -2.21 20.26
C GLU A 58 10.33 -2.34 19.15
N ARG A 59 10.45 -1.56 18.06
CA ARG A 59 9.60 -1.74 16.86
C ARG A 59 9.78 -3.10 16.22
N GLU A 60 11.02 -3.56 16.10
CA GLU A 60 11.32 -4.88 15.53
C GLU A 60 10.77 -6.02 16.40
N VAL A 61 10.94 -5.91 17.72
CA VAL A 61 10.40 -6.86 18.70
C VAL A 61 8.87 -6.94 18.59
N LEU A 62 8.18 -5.79 18.58
CA LEU A 62 6.72 -5.75 18.42
C LEU A 62 6.25 -6.32 17.08
N ASN A 63 6.93 -5.99 15.98
CA ASN A 63 6.59 -6.54 14.68
C ASN A 63 6.78 -8.06 14.63
N THR A 64 7.82 -8.56 15.29
CA THR A 64 8.08 -9.99 15.41
C THR A 64 7.01 -10.69 16.23
N LEU A 65 6.61 -10.10 17.37
CA LEU A 65 5.50 -10.60 18.19
C LEU A 65 4.18 -10.62 17.40
N LYS A 66 3.85 -9.52 16.71
CA LYS A 66 2.67 -9.45 15.84
C LYS A 66 2.69 -10.52 14.76
N LYS A 67 3.84 -10.75 14.12
CA LYS A 67 3.98 -11.83 13.13
C LYS A 67 3.71 -13.19 13.75
N TYR A 68 4.23 -13.49 14.94
CA TYR A 68 3.92 -14.75 15.63
C TYR A 68 2.42 -14.88 15.93
N MET A 69 1.80 -13.83 16.47
CA MET A 69 0.35 -13.84 16.74
C MET A 69 -0.50 -14.03 15.48
N THR A 70 -0.16 -13.35 14.38
CA THR A 70 -0.87 -13.49 13.10
C THR A 70 -0.66 -14.87 12.49
N ASN A 71 0.54 -15.43 12.61
CA ASN A 71 0.83 -16.78 12.11
C ASN A 71 0.10 -17.87 12.90
N GLU A 72 -0.09 -17.68 14.21
CA GLU A 72 -0.89 -18.58 15.04
C GLU A 72 -2.40 -18.40 14.82
N CYS A 73 -2.86 -17.17 14.58
CA CYS A 73 -4.24 -16.86 14.25
C CYS A 73 -4.50 -16.95 12.73
N CYS A 74 -4.35 -18.16 12.18
CA CYS A 74 -4.81 -18.47 10.82
C CYS A 74 -6.32 -18.76 10.81
N GLU A 75 -7.14 -17.82 11.27
CA GLU A 75 -8.59 -17.95 11.10
C GLU A 75 -8.92 -17.88 9.61
N GLN A 76 -9.61 -18.91 9.11
CA GLN A 76 -10.09 -18.92 7.75
C GLN A 76 -11.09 -17.77 7.57
N ALA A 77 -10.87 -16.94 6.55
CA ALA A 77 -11.77 -15.84 6.26
C ALA A 77 -13.22 -16.36 6.16
N PRO A 78 -14.18 -15.77 6.89
CA PRO A 78 -15.57 -16.20 6.89
C PRO A 78 -16.10 -16.39 5.47
N GLU A 79 -16.78 -17.51 5.20
CA GLU A 79 -17.32 -17.83 3.87
C GLU A 79 -18.25 -16.72 3.36
N GLU A 80 -18.99 -16.07 4.26
CA GLU A 80 -19.84 -14.93 3.93
C GLU A 80 -19.06 -13.74 3.32
N LEU A 81 -17.86 -13.44 3.83
CA LEU A 81 -17.03 -12.38 3.25
C LEU A 81 -16.51 -12.76 1.87
N GLN A 82 -16.13 -14.03 1.69
CA GLN A 82 -15.68 -14.52 0.38
C GLN A 82 -16.83 -14.44 -0.64
N GLN A 83 -18.04 -14.85 -0.25
CA GLN A 83 -19.22 -14.75 -1.08
C GLN A 83 -19.55 -13.29 -1.42
N ARG A 84 -19.54 -12.38 -0.44
CA ARG A 84 -19.79 -10.96 -0.67
C ARG A 84 -18.76 -10.32 -1.59
N LEU A 85 -17.48 -10.66 -1.44
CA LEU A 85 -16.43 -10.17 -2.34
C LEU A 85 -16.62 -10.69 -3.76
N HIS A 86 -17.04 -11.95 -3.92
CA HIS A 86 -17.37 -12.52 -5.21
C HIS A 86 -18.53 -11.77 -5.88
N GLU A 87 -19.64 -11.59 -5.15
CA GLU A 87 -20.82 -10.85 -5.63
C GLU A 87 -20.49 -9.39 -5.99
N GLN A 88 -19.66 -8.71 -5.18
CA GLN A 88 -19.21 -7.34 -5.47
C GLN A 88 -18.34 -7.29 -6.72
N THR A 89 -17.47 -8.27 -6.92
CA THR A 89 -16.58 -8.34 -8.09
C THR A 89 -17.39 -8.62 -9.35
N GLU A 90 -18.36 -9.54 -9.29
CA GLU A 90 -19.27 -9.82 -10.39
C GLU A 90 -20.14 -8.60 -10.73
N LEU A 91 -20.66 -7.89 -9.72
CA LEU A 91 -21.44 -6.67 -9.92
C LEU A 91 -20.61 -5.58 -10.60
N LEU A 92 -19.37 -5.37 -10.16
CA LEU A 92 -18.46 -4.41 -10.78
C LEU A 92 -18.13 -4.80 -12.22
N ALA A 93 -17.85 -6.07 -12.48
CA ALA A 93 -17.61 -6.58 -13.83
C ALA A 93 -18.82 -6.36 -14.74
N ALA A 94 -20.03 -6.64 -14.24
CA ALA A 94 -21.28 -6.38 -14.97
C ALA A 94 -21.51 -4.89 -15.22
N GLN A 95 -21.19 -4.01 -14.26
CA GLN A 95 -21.29 -2.56 -14.44
C GLN A 95 -20.33 -2.06 -15.52
N MET A 96 -19.08 -2.52 -15.50
CA MET A 96 -18.08 -2.18 -16.52
C MET A 96 -18.48 -2.75 -17.90
N ALA A 97 -19.01 -3.97 -17.95
CA ALA A 97 -19.49 -4.59 -19.18
C ALA A 97 -20.75 -3.91 -19.73
N ALA A 98 -21.66 -3.45 -18.88
CA ALA A 98 -22.82 -2.66 -19.30
C ALA A 98 -22.38 -1.27 -19.82
N GLN A 99 -21.41 -0.63 -19.16
CA GLN A 99 -20.82 0.61 -19.64
C GLN A 99 -20.11 0.43 -21.00
N ALA A 100 -19.40 -0.68 -21.20
CA ALA A 100 -18.72 -1.00 -22.46
C ALA A 100 -19.67 -1.51 -23.57
N GLY A 101 -20.66 -2.33 -23.23
CA GLY A 101 -21.65 -2.89 -24.16
C GLY A 101 -22.62 -1.84 -24.70
N PHE A 102 -22.89 -0.79 -23.92
CA PHE A 102 -23.69 0.35 -24.37
C PHE A 102 -22.91 1.34 -25.24
N ALA A 103 -21.57 1.30 -25.18
CA ALA A 103 -20.68 1.98 -26.14
C ALA A 103 -20.60 1.25 -27.50
N GLY A 104 -20.72 -0.09 -27.52
CA GLY A 104 -20.71 -0.89 -28.76
C GLY A 104 -22.01 -0.88 -29.58
N LEU A 105 -23.14 -0.47 -28.98
CA LEU A 105 -24.45 -0.44 -29.66
C LEU A 105 -25.00 0.98 -29.88
N ASN A 106 -24.22 2.03 -29.65
CA ASN A 106 -24.65 3.44 -29.74
C ASN A 106 -26.00 3.69 -29.00
N LEU A 107 -26.17 2.93 -27.92
CA LEU A 107 -27.33 2.74 -27.05
C LEU A 107 -27.75 3.89 -26.14
N GLY A 108 -26.80 4.76 -25.76
CA GLY A 108 -26.97 5.77 -24.69
C GLY A 108 -26.07 5.63 -23.46
N GLY A 109 -24.86 5.06 -23.56
CA GLY A 109 -23.86 5.09 -22.48
C GLY A 109 -23.30 6.49 -22.35
N LEU A 110 -22.79 6.89 -21.17
CA LEU A 110 -22.23 8.23 -20.97
C LEU A 110 -21.36 8.62 -22.18
N PRO A 111 -21.60 9.80 -22.79
CA PRO A 111 -20.86 10.20 -23.97
C PRO A 111 -19.41 10.39 -23.56
N GLY A 112 -18.50 9.71 -24.26
CA GLY A 112 -17.08 10.05 -24.23
C GLY A 112 -16.21 9.31 -23.22
N VAL A 113 -16.40 8.02 -22.95
CA VAL A 113 -15.29 7.20 -22.44
C VAL A 113 -15.33 5.82 -23.07
N SER A 114 -14.58 5.63 -24.16
CA SER A 114 -14.31 4.30 -24.72
C SER A 114 -12.85 3.95 -24.46
N THR A 115 -12.60 2.83 -23.77
CA THR A 115 -11.23 2.32 -23.59
C THR A 115 -11.04 1.15 -24.56
N GLN A 116 -10.22 1.34 -25.59
CA GLN A 116 -9.86 0.30 -26.56
C GLN A 116 -8.45 -0.22 -26.23
N VAL A 117 -8.34 -1.53 -25.97
CA VAL A 117 -7.04 -2.20 -25.79
C VAL A 117 -6.72 -3.03 -27.04
N THR A 118 -5.71 -2.62 -27.79
CA THR A 118 -5.20 -3.34 -28.96
C THR A 118 -3.92 -4.08 -28.59
N THR A 119 -3.93 -5.41 -28.64
CA THR A 119 -2.72 -6.22 -28.44
C THR A 119 -2.22 -6.71 -29.79
N THR A 120 -0.99 -6.37 -30.16
CA THR A 120 -0.36 -6.76 -31.43
C THR A 120 0.81 -7.68 -31.16
N TYR A 121 0.86 -8.79 -31.89
CA TYR A 121 1.98 -9.73 -31.88
C TYR A 121 2.75 -9.60 -33.19
N SER A 122 4.05 -9.34 -33.12
CA SER A 122 4.96 -9.37 -34.26
C SER A 122 5.91 -10.55 -34.10
N ARG A 123 6.11 -11.32 -35.18
CA ARG A 123 7.02 -12.48 -35.18
C ARG A 123 8.10 -12.26 -36.23
N THR A 124 9.35 -12.26 -35.79
CA THR A 124 10.52 -12.20 -36.66
C THR A 124 11.24 -13.53 -36.57
N GLU A 125 11.39 -14.19 -37.73
CA GLU A 125 12.15 -15.44 -37.84
C GLU A 125 13.46 -15.16 -38.56
N ILE A 126 14.58 -15.49 -37.92
CA ILE A 126 15.92 -15.31 -38.48
C ILE A 126 16.59 -16.67 -38.50
N THR A 127 16.93 -17.18 -39.69
CA THR A 127 17.69 -18.43 -39.82
C THR A 127 19.12 -18.11 -40.17
N ILE A 128 20.05 -18.45 -39.27
CA ILE A 128 21.50 -18.30 -39.48
C ILE A 128 22.14 -19.67 -39.22
N ASP A 129 22.96 -20.12 -40.17
CA ASP A 129 23.73 -21.38 -40.08
C ASP A 129 22.91 -22.65 -39.74
N GLY A 130 21.65 -22.70 -40.18
CA GLY A 130 20.76 -23.85 -40.00
C GLY A 130 20.00 -23.87 -38.68
N GLU A 131 20.20 -22.86 -37.81
CA GLU A 131 19.42 -22.64 -36.60
C GLU A 131 18.43 -21.49 -36.84
N THR A 132 17.14 -21.74 -36.62
CA THR A 132 16.06 -20.75 -36.77
C THR A 132 15.75 -20.13 -35.42
N HIS A 133 16.08 -18.86 -35.26
CA HIS A 133 15.68 -18.05 -34.13
C HIS A 133 14.32 -17.41 -34.39
N VAL A 134 13.39 -17.59 -33.45
CA VAL A 134 12.04 -17.01 -33.51
C VAL A 134 11.91 -16.01 -32.37
N GLU A 135 11.78 -14.73 -32.72
CA GLU A 135 11.51 -13.67 -31.78
C GLU A 135 10.04 -13.23 -31.91
N ILE A 136 9.33 -13.17 -30.78
CA ILE A 136 7.94 -12.70 -30.73
C ILE A 136 7.90 -11.45 -29.87
N GLU A 137 7.61 -10.32 -30.49
CA GLU A 137 7.37 -9.05 -29.81
C GLU A 137 5.88 -8.88 -29.56
N THR A 138 5.51 -8.55 -28.31
CA THR A 138 4.14 -8.24 -27.93
C THR A 138 4.01 -6.77 -27.57
N SER A 139 3.15 -6.04 -28.28
CA SER A 139 2.87 -4.63 -28.02
C SER A 139 1.43 -4.44 -27.57
N HIS A 140 1.22 -3.63 -26.52
CA HIS A 140 -0.09 -3.27 -26.01
C HIS A 140 -0.31 -1.77 -26.24
N GLU A 141 -1.38 -1.43 -26.96
CA GLU A 141 -1.86 -0.07 -27.12
C GLU A 141 -3.18 0.08 -26.38
N ILE A 142 -3.23 1.05 -25.46
CA ILE A 142 -4.45 1.39 -24.73
C ILE A 142 -4.85 2.80 -25.16
N ARG A 143 -6.00 2.92 -25.81
CA ARG A 143 -6.60 4.21 -26.18
C ARG A 143 -7.75 4.52 -25.26
N HIS A 144 -7.80 5.77 -24.82
CA HIS A 144 -8.92 6.34 -24.07
C HIS A 144 -9.48 7.49 -24.90
N ASP A 145 -10.68 7.30 -25.47
CA ASP A 145 -11.38 8.36 -26.18
C ASP A 145 -12.37 9.04 -25.22
N PHE A 146 -12.12 10.34 -24.99
CA PHE A 146 -12.94 11.24 -24.15
C PHE A 146 -14.06 11.93 -24.93
#